data_AF-A0AAU4G7W0-F1
#
_entry.id   AF-A0AAU4G7W0-F1
#
_cell.length_a   1.000
_cell.length_b   1.000
_cell.length_c   1.000
_cell.angle_alpha   90.00
_cell.angle_beta   90.00
_cell.angle_gamma   90.00
#
_symmetry.space_group_name_H-M   'P 1'
#
loop_
_entity.id
_entity.type
_entity.pdbx_description
1 polymer ?
#
loop_
_entity_poly.entity_id
_entity_poly.type
_entity_poly.pdbx_seq_one_letter_code
_entity_poly.pdbx_strand_id
1 'polypeptide(L)'
;MVTGTRAQHTWQVAGVTSVVAITWVTRLTGLLTILSVVVPSGRSLRGHLAEWLELPQEATVAAATVSIVTGVLLILLAAGLRRRKRRAWQLAVGFAVLLTLSHLGLKHVFGAGVVSVVLLVGLIATRRYFVAEPDPTTGRWRAARVFVQLLLAGFVINVLLLSVASGKMLDPLGFPDRLAQSGLALVGVSGPAVFHGLWLEDLSAAIGLLFSIAAVLVSAYFLLRSAEPAPRLSDGELARLQALLQEHGERDSLGYFALRRDKFAVFSKSGKAAVTYRVIAGVALTSADPLGDHEAWPGAIEEYLEICKRNAWVPAAMGASELGATVWARFGLEVLEIGDEAVVDAGDFTMDGRIMRGVRQAASRTKRAGYKVLVRRSEDLRQGELDELVVLAANWRGTETERGFSMALGRMGDPGSVIVTAEQGGRVRGVLQFVPWGAHGLSLDVMRRDRTADNGVNELMISELLLYSREHGITQVSLNFAAFRSLMEQGQRIGAGPVARVSAKVLHFFSRWIQIESLYRFNAKFQPRWVPRYLVYPSVRELPRVGIATFEAEGLGGRSPWLRRLLQR
;
A
#
# COMPACT_ATOMS: atom_id res chain seq x y z
N MET A 1 -29.60 -1.15 36.71
CA MET A 1 -29.69 -0.31 35.50
C MET A 1 -28.58 0.73 35.56
N VAL A 2 -27.46 0.50 34.89
CA VAL A 2 -26.41 1.50 34.69
C VAL A 2 -26.20 1.60 33.18
N THR A 3 -26.96 2.49 32.55
CA THR A 3 -26.81 2.86 31.15
C THR A 3 -25.58 3.75 31.00
N GLY A 4 -24.40 3.12 30.99
CA GLY A 4 -23.20 3.75 30.49
C GLY A 4 -23.27 3.81 28.97
N THR A 5 -23.53 4.99 28.41
CA THR A 5 -23.36 5.27 26.98
C THR A 5 -21.89 5.05 26.62
N ARG A 6 -21.55 3.81 26.20
CA ARG A 6 -20.28 3.54 25.50
C ARG A 6 -20.28 4.40 24.25
N ALA A 7 -19.42 5.42 24.23
CA ALA A 7 -19.16 6.20 23.04
C ALA A 7 -18.83 5.21 21.91
N GLN A 8 -19.65 5.18 20.86
CA GLN A 8 -19.31 4.47 19.64
C GLN A 8 -18.07 5.16 19.08
N HIS A 9 -16.89 4.54 19.24
CA HIS A 9 -15.62 5.01 18.71
C HIS A 9 -15.61 4.86 17.19
N THR A 10 -16.51 5.53 16.48
CA THR A 10 -16.51 5.54 15.03
C THR A 10 -15.20 6.15 14.54
N TRP A 11 -14.58 5.54 13.54
CA TRP A 11 -13.52 6.12 12.72
C TRP A 11 -14.13 7.24 11.86
N GLN A 12 -14.63 8.26 12.54
CA GLN A 12 -14.98 9.53 11.96
C GLN A 12 -13.85 10.48 12.27
N VAL A 13 -12.98 10.67 11.28
CA VAL A 13 -11.92 11.65 11.41
C VAL A 13 -12.58 13.03 11.49
N ALA A 14 -12.58 13.68 12.67
CA ALA A 14 -13.30 14.93 12.90
C ALA A 14 -13.09 15.97 11.77
N GLY A 15 -14.16 16.68 11.38
CA GLY A 15 -14.10 17.70 10.34
C GLY A 15 -13.91 17.18 8.91
N VAL A 16 -14.38 15.95 8.59
CA VAL A 16 -14.33 15.42 7.21
C VAL A 16 -14.92 16.41 6.21
N THR A 17 -16.10 16.97 6.51
CA THR A 17 -16.80 17.95 5.66
C THR A 17 -15.96 19.20 5.46
N SER A 18 -15.37 19.76 6.53
CA SER A 18 -14.49 20.92 6.46
C SER A 18 -13.23 20.64 5.63
N VAL A 19 -12.59 19.48 5.80
CA VAL A 19 -11.41 19.08 5.02
C VAL A 19 -11.75 18.88 3.55
N VAL A 20 -12.91 18.29 3.25
CA VAL A 20 -13.40 18.12 1.87
C VAL A 20 -13.69 19.48 1.24
N ALA A 21 -14.37 20.37 1.95
CA ALA A 21 -14.68 21.72 1.49
C ALA A 21 -13.40 22.51 1.18
N ILE A 22 -12.45 22.59 2.13
CA ILE A 22 -11.21 23.34 1.91
C ILE A 22 -10.37 22.71 0.79
N THR A 23 -10.36 21.37 0.66
CA THR A 23 -9.72 20.69 -0.48
C THR A 23 -10.30 21.15 -1.81
N TRP A 24 -11.63 21.24 -1.93
CA TRP A 24 -12.28 21.71 -3.15
C TRP A 24 -12.03 23.20 -3.41
N VAL A 25 -12.07 24.04 -2.38
CA VAL A 25 -11.73 25.46 -2.48
C VAL A 25 -10.28 25.62 -2.97
N THR A 26 -9.33 24.85 -2.45
CA THR A 26 -7.93 24.87 -2.92
C THR A 26 -7.81 24.43 -4.38
N ARG A 27 -8.52 23.38 -4.81
CA ARG A 27 -8.53 22.94 -6.22
C ARG A 27 -9.13 23.99 -7.15
N LEU A 28 -10.26 24.57 -6.75
CA LEU A 28 -10.94 25.59 -7.52
C LEU A 28 -10.08 26.85 -7.63
N THR A 29 -9.44 27.27 -6.53
CA THR A 29 -8.49 28.40 -6.55
C THR A 29 -7.34 28.11 -7.51
N GLY A 30 -6.72 26.93 -7.42
CA GLY A 30 -5.64 26.56 -8.35
C GLY A 30 -6.09 26.53 -9.81
N LEU A 31 -7.29 26.02 -10.09
CA LEU A 31 -7.87 26.03 -11.43
C LEU A 31 -8.13 27.45 -11.93
N LEU A 32 -8.69 28.33 -11.09
CA LEU A 32 -8.93 29.73 -11.42
C LEU A 32 -7.63 30.48 -11.69
N THR A 33 -6.56 30.20 -10.92
CA THR A 33 -5.21 30.77 -11.18
C THR A 33 -4.63 30.31 -12.52
N ILE A 34 -4.93 29.09 -12.96
CA ILE A 34 -4.53 28.62 -14.30
C ILE A 34 -5.40 29.30 -15.37
N LEU A 35 -6.71 29.35 -15.17
CA LEU A 35 -7.65 29.94 -16.12
C LEU A 35 -7.42 31.44 -16.30
N SER A 36 -7.00 32.17 -15.26
CA SER A 36 -6.64 33.60 -15.40
C SER A 36 -5.48 33.82 -16.37
N VAL A 37 -4.68 32.78 -16.66
CA VAL A 37 -3.62 32.86 -17.66
C VAL A 37 -4.14 32.67 -19.09
N VAL A 38 -5.19 31.86 -19.26
CA VAL A 38 -5.74 31.44 -20.55
C VAL A 38 -6.85 32.39 -21.05
N VAL A 39 -7.68 32.89 -20.14
CA VAL A 39 -8.87 33.69 -20.46
C VAL A 39 -8.47 35.09 -20.98
N PRO A 40 -9.10 35.60 -22.06
CA PRO A 40 -8.78 36.89 -22.67
C PRO A 40 -8.78 38.06 -21.68
N SER A 41 -9.73 38.09 -20.76
CA SER A 41 -9.84 39.11 -19.70
C SER A 41 -8.60 39.16 -18.79
N GLY A 42 -8.04 37.99 -18.44
CA GLY A 42 -6.83 37.89 -17.61
C GLY A 42 -5.53 38.12 -18.37
N ARG A 43 -5.51 37.90 -19.69
CA ARG A 43 -4.40 38.31 -20.58
C ARG A 43 -4.37 39.82 -20.76
N SER A 44 -5.53 40.42 -21.06
CA SER A 44 -5.68 41.87 -21.21
C SER A 44 -5.24 42.61 -19.94
N LEU A 45 -5.66 42.15 -18.76
CA LEU A 45 -5.29 42.79 -17.48
C LEU A 45 -3.78 42.77 -17.19
N ARG A 46 -3.10 41.67 -17.53
CA ARG A 46 -1.64 41.57 -17.38
C ARG A 46 -0.89 42.44 -18.39
N GLY A 47 -1.41 42.56 -19.61
CA GLY A 47 -0.89 43.50 -20.60
C GLY A 47 -0.94 44.95 -20.08
N HIS A 48 -2.10 45.40 -19.59
CA HIS A 48 -2.26 46.74 -19.03
C HIS A 48 -1.35 47.00 -17.81
N LEU A 49 -1.11 45.99 -16.97
CA LEU A 49 -0.21 46.12 -15.82
C LEU A 49 1.26 46.16 -16.22
N ALA A 50 1.65 45.38 -17.23
CA ALA A 50 3.01 45.45 -17.77
C ALA A 50 3.27 46.84 -18.37
N GLU A 51 2.29 47.39 -19.09
CA GLU A 51 2.35 48.77 -19.60
C GLU A 51 2.42 49.82 -18.47
N TRP A 52 1.61 49.66 -17.42
CA TRP A 52 1.57 50.62 -16.30
C TRP A 52 2.83 50.63 -15.43
N LEU A 53 3.48 49.47 -15.27
CA LEU A 53 4.73 49.31 -14.49
C LEU A 53 6.00 49.39 -15.35
N GLU A 54 5.88 49.72 -16.64
CA GLU A 54 6.97 49.71 -17.63
C GLU A 54 7.75 48.38 -17.64
N LEU A 55 7.05 47.28 -17.38
CA LEU A 55 7.67 45.96 -17.34
C LEU A 55 7.91 45.45 -18.76
N PRO A 56 9.09 44.84 -19.04
CA PRO A 56 9.34 44.23 -20.32
C PRO A 56 8.35 43.09 -20.60
N GLN A 57 8.05 42.82 -21.87
CA GLN A 57 7.09 41.77 -22.26
C GLN A 57 7.43 40.41 -21.63
N GLU A 58 8.72 40.13 -21.45
CA GLU A 58 9.26 38.94 -20.79
C GLU A 58 8.79 38.77 -19.33
N ALA A 59 8.62 39.86 -18.59
CA ALA A 59 8.11 39.83 -17.22
C ALA A 59 6.65 39.34 -17.17
N THR A 60 5.87 39.60 -18.23
CA THR A 60 4.48 39.14 -18.38
C THR A 60 4.42 37.63 -18.59
N VAL A 61 5.37 37.07 -19.34
CA VAL A 61 5.52 35.63 -19.58
C VAL A 61 5.97 34.93 -18.30
N ALA A 62 6.96 35.48 -17.60
CA ALA A 62 7.41 34.97 -16.31
C ALA A 62 6.27 34.94 -15.27
N ALA A 63 5.49 36.03 -15.17
CA ALA A 63 4.33 36.10 -14.29
C ALA A 63 3.23 35.08 -14.67
N ALA A 64 3.04 34.82 -15.96
CA ALA A 64 2.14 33.77 -16.46
C ALA A 64 2.61 32.37 -16.02
N THR A 65 3.91 32.09 -16.18
CA THR A 65 4.54 30.83 -15.78
C THR A 65 4.41 30.59 -14.28
N VAL A 66 4.73 31.58 -13.45
CA VAL A 66 4.59 31.51 -11.98
C VAL A 66 3.14 31.24 -11.58
N SER A 67 2.16 31.88 -12.25
CA SER A 67 0.73 31.66 -11.99
C SER A 67 0.30 30.23 -12.33
N ILE A 68 0.70 29.70 -13.48
CA ILE A 68 0.40 28.32 -13.88
C ILE A 68 1.00 27.34 -12.86
N VAL A 69 2.30 27.50 -12.54
CA VAL A 69 3.00 26.63 -11.58
C VAL A 69 2.32 26.67 -10.21
N THR A 70 1.95 27.86 -9.73
CA THR A 70 1.23 28.04 -8.46
C THR A 70 -0.13 27.33 -8.49
N GLY A 71 -0.90 27.49 -9.57
CA GLY A 71 -2.20 26.83 -9.70
C GLY A 71 -2.11 25.30 -9.73
N VAL A 72 -1.12 24.76 -10.47
CA VAL A 72 -0.83 23.31 -10.49
C VAL A 72 -0.41 22.82 -9.10
N LEU A 73 0.46 23.57 -8.41
CA LEU A 73 0.88 23.25 -7.06
C LEU A 73 -0.28 23.23 -6.07
N LEU A 74 -1.20 24.19 -6.12
CA LEU A 74 -2.40 24.20 -5.28
C LEU A 74 -3.28 22.97 -5.54
N ILE A 75 -3.47 22.55 -6.79
CA ILE A 75 -4.23 21.34 -7.13
C ILE A 75 -3.56 20.08 -6.54
N LEU A 76 -2.23 19.99 -6.61
CA LEU A 76 -1.47 18.88 -6.03
C LEU A 76 -1.51 18.89 -4.50
N LEU A 77 -1.33 20.07 -3.89
CA LEU A 77 -1.41 20.26 -2.45
C LEU A 77 -2.79 19.89 -1.94
N ALA A 78 -3.85 20.13 -2.70
CA ALA A 78 -5.20 19.71 -2.34
C ALA A 78 -5.31 18.17 -2.16
N ALA A 79 -4.56 17.37 -2.92
CA ALA A 79 -4.49 15.93 -2.68
C ALA A 79 -3.83 15.61 -1.31
N GLY A 80 -2.83 16.38 -0.91
CA GLY A 80 -2.21 16.31 0.43
C GLY A 80 -3.12 16.81 1.56
N LEU A 81 -3.88 17.89 1.32
CA LEU A 81 -4.89 18.42 2.26
C LEU A 81 -6.01 17.42 2.51
N ARG A 82 -6.48 16.75 1.46
CA ARG A 82 -7.47 15.67 1.58
C ARG A 82 -7.00 14.53 2.49
N ARG A 83 -5.69 14.28 2.48
CA ARG A 83 -5.00 13.32 3.36
C ARG A 83 -4.58 13.92 4.70
N ARG A 84 -5.00 15.15 5.01
CA ARG A 84 -4.76 15.85 6.28
C ARG A 84 -3.28 16.08 6.60
N LYS A 85 -2.44 16.21 5.56
CA LYS A 85 -0.99 16.37 5.73
C LYS A 85 -0.64 17.77 6.20
N ARG A 86 0.11 17.84 7.31
CA ARG A 86 0.55 19.13 7.88
C ARG A 86 1.42 19.93 6.91
N ARG A 87 2.35 19.28 6.20
CA ARG A 87 3.18 19.95 5.18
C ARG A 87 2.38 20.48 3.99
N ALA A 88 1.37 19.73 3.53
CA ALA A 88 0.50 20.19 2.46
C ALA A 88 -0.25 21.46 2.88
N TRP A 89 -0.72 21.50 4.13
CA TRP A 89 -1.34 22.67 4.72
C TRP A 89 -0.37 23.85 4.85
N GLN A 90 0.85 23.65 5.36
CA GLN A 90 1.85 24.72 5.47
C GLN A 90 2.18 25.34 4.11
N LEU A 91 2.41 24.50 3.09
CA LEU A 91 2.68 24.97 1.73
C LEU A 91 1.47 25.68 1.12
N ALA A 92 0.26 25.13 1.29
CA ALA A 92 -0.96 25.76 0.79
C ALA A 92 -1.21 27.13 1.43
N VAL A 93 -0.94 27.28 2.74
CA VAL A 93 -0.99 28.58 3.43
C VAL A 93 0.05 29.53 2.85
N GLY A 94 1.29 29.08 2.65
CA GLY A 94 2.34 29.90 2.03
C GLY A 94 1.95 30.40 0.63
N PHE A 95 1.43 29.52 -0.23
CA PHE A 95 0.93 29.92 -1.55
C PHE A 95 -0.30 30.84 -1.46
N ALA A 96 -1.22 30.59 -0.54
CA ALA A 96 -2.39 31.45 -0.36
C ALA A 96 -1.99 32.85 0.13
N VAL A 97 -1.00 32.96 1.03
CA VAL A 97 -0.43 34.25 1.44
C VAL A 97 0.22 34.96 0.26
N LEU A 98 1.06 34.25 -0.51
CA LEU A 98 1.72 34.84 -1.68
C LEU A 98 0.69 35.37 -2.69
N LEU A 99 -0.32 34.57 -3.04
CA LEU A 99 -1.41 34.98 -3.93
C LEU A 99 -2.17 36.19 -3.39
N THR A 100 -2.49 36.19 -2.09
CA THR A 100 -3.21 37.30 -1.45
C THR A 100 -2.40 38.58 -1.52
N LEU A 101 -1.10 38.53 -1.20
CA LEU A 101 -0.20 39.68 -1.27
C LEU A 101 -0.04 40.19 -2.71
N SER A 102 0.09 39.29 -3.69
CA SER A 102 0.14 39.65 -5.11
C SER A 102 -1.13 40.37 -5.56
N HIS A 103 -2.32 39.92 -5.15
CA HIS A 103 -3.58 40.58 -5.48
C HIS A 103 -3.76 41.94 -4.79
N LEU A 104 -3.31 42.08 -3.53
CA LEU A 104 -3.38 43.34 -2.78
C LEU A 104 -2.39 44.39 -3.31
N GLY A 105 -1.15 43.99 -3.60
CA GLY A 105 -0.11 44.89 -4.10
C GLY A 105 -0.37 45.43 -5.52
N LEU A 106 -1.03 44.64 -6.35
CA LEU A 106 -1.34 44.98 -7.75
C LEU A 106 -2.74 45.59 -7.94
N LYS A 107 -3.48 45.90 -6.85
CA LYS A 107 -4.85 46.45 -6.87
C LYS A 107 -5.82 45.68 -7.80
N HIS A 108 -5.69 44.34 -7.83
CA HIS A 108 -6.45 43.49 -8.75
C HIS A 108 -7.94 43.35 -8.41
N VAL A 109 -8.71 42.90 -9.42
CA VAL A 109 -10.15 42.57 -9.42
C VAL A 109 -10.62 41.98 -8.09
N PHE A 110 -11.60 42.64 -7.48
CA PHE A 110 -12.23 42.32 -6.20
C PHE A 110 -12.52 40.80 -6.04
N GLY A 111 -12.87 40.09 -7.12
CA GLY A 111 -13.17 38.66 -7.11
C GLY A 111 -11.97 37.72 -6.82
N ALA A 112 -10.84 37.85 -7.51
CA ALA A 112 -9.71 36.93 -7.36
C ALA A 112 -9.00 37.14 -6.00
N GLY A 113 -8.89 38.39 -5.57
CA GLY A 113 -8.42 38.75 -4.22
C GLY A 113 -9.31 38.12 -3.14
N VAL A 114 -10.63 38.25 -3.24
CA VAL A 114 -11.57 37.64 -2.28
C VAL A 114 -11.43 36.13 -2.23
N VAL A 115 -11.29 35.43 -3.37
CA VAL A 115 -11.09 33.97 -3.39
C VAL A 115 -9.81 33.56 -2.67
N SER A 116 -8.69 34.26 -2.90
CA SER A 116 -7.42 33.96 -2.21
C SER A 116 -7.49 34.21 -0.70
N VAL A 117 -8.18 35.28 -0.27
CA VAL A 117 -8.44 35.57 1.15
C VAL A 117 -9.34 34.49 1.78
N VAL A 118 -10.42 34.09 1.11
CA VAL A 118 -11.32 33.01 1.58
C VAL A 118 -10.56 31.70 1.72
N LEU A 119 -9.70 31.35 0.75
CA LEU A 119 -8.82 30.19 0.86
C LEU A 119 -7.89 30.29 2.08
N LEU A 120 -7.22 31.43 2.27
CA LEU A 120 -6.29 31.65 3.38
C LEU A 120 -6.99 31.54 4.74
N VAL A 121 -8.12 32.25 4.91
CA VAL A 121 -8.94 32.19 6.12
C VAL A 121 -9.44 30.77 6.36
N GLY A 122 -9.94 30.10 5.32
CA GLY A 122 -10.40 28.71 5.39
C GLY A 122 -9.29 27.75 5.82
N LEU A 123 -8.08 27.89 5.29
CA LEU A 123 -6.92 27.08 5.67
C LEU A 123 -6.54 27.33 7.14
N ILE A 124 -6.51 28.59 7.59
CA ILE A 124 -6.20 28.93 8.99
C ILE A 124 -7.27 28.37 9.95
N ALA A 125 -8.56 28.56 9.62
CA ALA A 125 -9.68 28.08 10.42
C ALA A 125 -9.70 26.54 10.54
N THR A 126 -9.23 25.84 9.50
CA THR A 126 -9.17 24.36 9.47
C THR A 126 -7.85 23.78 9.96
N ARG A 127 -6.91 24.59 10.49
CA ARG A 127 -5.56 24.17 10.93
C ARG A 127 -5.53 22.91 11.80
N ARG A 128 -6.52 22.78 12.70
CA ARG A 128 -6.61 21.68 13.69
C ARG A 128 -6.83 20.30 13.05
N TYR A 129 -7.26 20.25 11.79
CA TYR A 129 -7.55 18.99 11.10
C TYR A 129 -6.34 18.41 10.36
N PHE A 130 -5.24 19.17 10.21
CA PHE A 130 -4.04 18.79 9.46
C PHE A 130 -2.92 18.31 10.40
N VAL A 131 -3.17 17.19 11.07
CA VAL A 131 -2.30 16.64 12.12
C VAL A 131 -1.26 15.66 11.58
N ALA A 132 -1.41 15.16 10.35
CA ALA A 132 -0.58 14.06 9.89
C ALA A 132 0.89 14.50 9.76
N GLU A 133 1.74 13.77 10.46
CA GLU A 133 3.16 13.98 10.56
C GLU A 133 3.83 13.77 9.21
N PRO A 134 4.85 14.59 8.90
CA PRO A 134 5.64 14.36 7.71
C PRO A 134 6.51 13.13 7.85
N ASP A 135 6.83 12.48 6.72
CA ASP A 135 7.82 11.39 6.66
C ASP A 135 9.12 11.81 7.37
N PRO A 136 9.45 11.19 8.53
CA PRO A 136 10.51 11.66 9.41
C PRO A 136 11.91 11.29 8.92
N THR A 137 12.06 10.22 8.12
CA THR A 137 13.38 9.63 7.85
C THR A 137 13.97 10.06 6.50
N THR A 138 13.16 10.28 5.46
CA THR A 138 13.74 10.48 4.11
C THR A 138 13.03 11.49 3.23
N GLY A 139 11.74 11.79 3.47
CA GLY A 139 10.93 12.58 2.53
C GLY A 139 11.44 14.00 2.24
N ARG A 140 11.85 14.77 3.26
CA ARG A 140 12.29 16.18 3.05
C ARG A 140 13.63 16.31 2.34
N TRP A 141 14.61 15.52 2.75
CA TRP A 141 15.95 15.56 2.18
C TRP A 141 15.97 14.96 0.77
N ARG A 142 15.16 13.92 0.53
CA ARG A 142 14.99 13.37 -0.81
C ARG A 142 14.27 14.36 -1.73
N ALA A 143 13.21 15.02 -1.27
CA ALA A 143 12.56 16.06 -2.06
C ALA A 143 13.51 17.21 -2.40
N ALA A 144 14.25 17.74 -1.43
CA ALA A 144 15.24 18.80 -1.67
C ALA A 144 16.34 18.34 -2.65
N ARG A 145 16.86 17.12 -2.48
CA ARG A 145 17.87 16.55 -3.37
C ARG A 145 17.35 16.40 -4.80
N VAL A 146 16.15 15.85 -4.98
CA VAL A 146 15.54 15.66 -6.31
C VAL A 146 15.23 17.01 -6.97
N PHE A 147 14.77 18.00 -6.19
CA PHE A 147 14.57 19.36 -6.67
C PHE A 147 15.86 19.93 -7.26
N VAL A 148 16.95 19.90 -6.49
CA VAL A 148 18.27 20.41 -6.90
C VAL A 148 18.82 19.63 -8.08
N GLN A 149 18.72 18.30 -8.08
CA GLN A 149 19.21 17.45 -9.17
C GLN A 149 18.52 17.75 -10.50
N LEU A 150 17.19 17.93 -10.48
CA LEU A 150 16.43 18.22 -11.70
C LEU A 150 16.71 19.64 -12.20
N LEU A 151 16.81 20.64 -11.32
CA LEU A 151 17.21 21.98 -11.72
C LEU A 151 18.63 22.01 -12.30
N LEU A 152 19.58 21.34 -11.65
CA LEU A 152 20.96 21.27 -12.12
C LEU A 152 21.07 20.52 -13.45
N ALA A 153 20.32 19.43 -13.63
CA ALA A 153 20.27 18.69 -14.89
C ALA A 153 19.73 19.57 -16.02
N GLY A 154 18.61 20.27 -15.79
CA GLY A 154 18.05 21.21 -16.76
C GLY A 154 19.03 22.33 -17.11
N PHE A 155 19.68 22.90 -16.10
CA PHE A 155 20.71 23.92 -16.28
C PHE A 155 21.88 23.42 -17.13
N VAL A 156 22.49 22.28 -16.78
CA VAL A 156 23.65 21.71 -17.48
C VAL A 156 23.30 21.31 -18.91
N ILE A 157 22.14 20.69 -19.14
CA ILE A 157 21.67 20.33 -20.48
C ILE A 157 21.50 21.60 -21.33
N ASN A 158 20.95 22.67 -20.75
CA ASN A 158 20.76 23.92 -21.48
C ASN A 158 22.10 24.60 -21.80
N VAL A 159 23.05 24.64 -20.85
CA VAL A 159 24.42 25.13 -21.10
C VAL A 159 25.11 24.32 -22.21
N LEU A 160 24.95 22.99 -22.21
CA LEU A 160 25.51 22.11 -23.23
C LEU A 160 24.86 22.36 -24.60
N LEU A 161 23.53 22.48 -24.66
CA LEU A 161 22.79 22.82 -25.87
C LEU A 161 23.32 24.12 -26.47
N LEU A 162 23.43 25.16 -25.65
CA LEU A 162 23.95 26.47 -26.06
C LEU A 162 25.44 26.41 -26.48
N SER A 163 26.21 25.48 -25.91
CA SER A 163 27.62 25.31 -26.26
C SER A 163 27.83 24.56 -27.58
N VAL A 164 26.99 23.58 -27.88
CA VAL A 164 27.01 22.84 -29.15
C VAL A 164 26.37 23.66 -30.28
N ALA A 165 25.34 24.44 -29.96
CA ALA A 165 24.62 25.29 -30.92
C ALA A 165 25.22 26.70 -31.06
N SER A 166 26.46 26.92 -30.59
CA SER A 166 27.11 28.24 -30.57
C SER A 166 27.19 28.92 -31.94
N GLY A 167 27.38 28.15 -33.02
CA GLY A 167 27.39 28.65 -34.40
C GLY A 167 26.00 29.01 -34.98
N LYS A 168 24.93 28.88 -34.19
CA LYS A 168 23.55 29.23 -34.59
C LYS A 168 23.01 30.46 -33.83
N MET A 169 23.87 31.16 -33.10
CA MET A 169 23.56 32.42 -32.40
C MET A 169 24.01 33.62 -33.23
N LEU A 170 23.27 34.72 -33.15
CA LEU A 170 23.59 35.96 -33.86
C LEU A 170 24.91 36.57 -33.37
N ASP A 171 25.16 36.48 -32.06
CA ASP A 171 26.42 36.85 -31.44
C ASP A 171 27.01 35.66 -30.65
N PRO A 172 28.34 35.43 -30.73
CA PRO A 172 28.98 34.38 -29.94
C PRO A 172 28.89 34.71 -28.44
N LEU A 173 28.01 34.00 -27.74
CA LEU A 173 27.88 34.16 -26.28
C LEU A 173 29.12 33.66 -25.55
N GLY A 174 29.61 34.47 -24.63
CA GLY A 174 30.59 34.06 -23.64
C GLY A 174 30.03 32.98 -22.71
N PHE A 175 30.91 32.22 -22.06
CA PHE A 175 30.48 31.23 -21.07
C PHE A 175 29.58 31.81 -19.97
N PRO A 176 29.84 33.02 -19.41
CA PRO A 176 28.96 33.64 -18.42
C PRO A 176 27.53 33.87 -18.92
N ASP A 177 27.38 34.31 -20.17
CA ASP A 177 26.06 34.61 -20.75
C ASP A 177 25.26 33.33 -21.00
N ARG A 178 25.93 32.21 -21.32
CA ARG A 178 25.28 30.89 -21.41
C ARG A 178 24.77 30.42 -20.05
N LEU A 179 25.49 30.70 -18.97
CA LEU A 179 25.04 30.41 -17.60
C LEU A 179 23.83 31.27 -17.25
N ALA A 180 23.87 32.57 -17.56
CA ALA A 180 22.75 33.48 -17.33
C ALA A 180 21.50 33.05 -18.11
N GLN A 181 21.62 32.79 -19.42
CA GLN A 181 20.56 32.25 -20.27
C GLN A 181 19.95 30.97 -19.69
N SER A 182 20.80 30.03 -19.27
CA SER A 182 20.34 28.74 -18.75
C SER A 182 19.61 28.88 -17.42
N GLY A 183 20.03 29.82 -16.57
CA GLY A 183 19.35 30.13 -15.31
C GLY A 183 17.99 30.80 -15.52
N LEU A 184 17.91 31.74 -16.46
CA LEU A 184 16.66 32.45 -16.80
C LEU A 184 15.65 31.50 -17.46
N ALA A 185 16.12 30.60 -18.33
CA ALA A 185 15.27 29.57 -18.95
C ALA A 185 14.59 28.64 -17.94
N LEU A 186 15.22 28.37 -16.78
CA LEU A 186 14.57 27.59 -15.71
C LEU A 186 13.32 28.28 -15.14
N VAL A 187 13.24 29.60 -15.21
CA VAL A 187 12.10 30.40 -14.71
C VAL A 187 11.17 30.82 -15.85
N GLY A 188 11.49 30.42 -17.10
CA GLY A 188 10.74 30.81 -18.29
C GLY A 188 10.92 32.29 -18.65
N VAL A 189 12.07 32.86 -18.29
CA VAL A 189 12.48 34.22 -18.65
C VAL A 189 13.44 34.13 -19.84
N SER A 190 13.25 34.97 -20.86
CA SER A 190 14.22 35.07 -21.95
C SER A 190 15.52 35.66 -21.41
N GLY A 191 16.65 35.19 -21.93
CA GLY A 191 17.94 35.68 -21.49
C GLY A 191 18.67 36.47 -22.58
N PRO A 192 19.95 36.79 -22.37
CA PRO A 192 20.72 37.68 -23.25
C PRO A 192 21.01 37.11 -24.65
N ALA A 193 20.68 35.84 -24.90
CA ALA A 193 20.95 35.16 -26.17
C ALA A 193 19.98 35.58 -27.28
N VAL A 194 20.52 36.00 -28.43
CA VAL A 194 19.73 36.22 -29.66
C VAL A 194 20.06 35.13 -30.68
N PHE A 195 19.04 34.39 -31.12
CA PHE A 195 19.19 33.19 -31.95
C PHE A 195 18.88 33.47 -33.44
N HIS A 196 19.58 32.79 -34.37
CA HIS A 196 19.25 32.85 -35.81
C HIS A 196 17.90 32.18 -36.16
N GLY A 197 17.35 31.36 -35.27
CA GLY A 197 16.08 30.67 -35.48
C GLY A 197 15.32 30.46 -34.18
N LEU A 198 14.01 30.77 -34.24
CA LEU A 198 13.07 30.70 -33.11
C LEU A 198 13.05 29.33 -32.41
N TRP A 199 13.32 28.25 -33.14
CA TRP A 199 13.29 26.89 -32.60
C TRP A 199 14.33 26.62 -31.49
N LEU A 200 15.50 27.29 -31.51
CA LEU A 200 16.55 27.10 -30.49
C LEU A 200 16.22 27.84 -29.19
N GLU A 201 15.66 29.04 -29.33
CA GLU A 201 15.14 29.83 -28.23
C GLU A 201 14.00 29.08 -27.53
N ASP A 202 13.02 28.61 -28.32
CA ASP A 202 11.90 27.80 -27.85
C ASP A 202 12.37 26.51 -27.18
N LEU A 203 13.39 25.83 -27.74
CA LEU A 203 13.94 24.60 -27.18
C LEU A 203 14.65 24.85 -25.84
N SER A 204 15.43 25.93 -25.74
CA SER A 204 16.13 26.32 -24.51
C SER A 204 15.14 26.63 -23.39
N ALA A 205 14.11 27.45 -23.71
CA ALA A 205 13.03 27.78 -22.79
C ALA A 205 12.21 26.53 -22.40
N ALA A 206 11.89 25.66 -23.36
CA ALA A 206 11.15 24.43 -23.11
C ALA A 206 11.92 23.45 -22.20
N ILE A 207 13.23 23.29 -22.40
CA ILE A 207 14.08 22.46 -21.53
C ILE A 207 14.09 23.04 -20.12
N GLY A 208 14.37 24.33 -19.97
CA GLY A 208 14.41 24.98 -18.66
C GLY A 208 13.09 24.83 -17.91
N LEU A 209 11.97 25.14 -18.59
CA LEU A 209 10.63 25.03 -18.02
C LEU A 209 10.26 23.58 -17.69
N LEU A 210 10.57 22.62 -18.57
CA LEU A 210 10.29 21.20 -18.35
C LEU A 210 10.99 20.68 -17.09
N PHE A 211 12.28 20.98 -16.94
CA PHE A 211 13.06 20.54 -15.78
C PHE A 211 12.62 21.23 -14.49
N SER A 212 12.24 22.51 -14.54
CA SER A 212 11.68 23.21 -13.39
C SER A 212 10.31 22.67 -12.98
N ILE A 213 9.41 22.42 -13.93
CA ILE A 213 8.12 21.78 -13.66
C ILE A 213 8.35 20.39 -13.08
N ALA A 214 9.24 19.59 -13.69
CA ALA A 214 9.58 18.27 -13.17
C ALA A 214 10.17 18.34 -11.75
N ALA A 215 11.08 19.28 -11.48
CA ALA A 215 11.66 19.51 -10.17
C ALA A 215 10.58 19.77 -9.13
N VAL A 216 9.64 20.67 -9.44
CA VAL A 216 8.51 21.00 -8.57
C VAL A 216 7.58 19.79 -8.37
N LEU A 217 7.13 19.14 -9.44
CA LEU A 217 6.17 18.03 -9.39
C LEU A 217 6.72 16.81 -8.65
N VAL A 218 7.94 16.39 -8.98
CA VAL A 218 8.56 15.21 -8.39
C VAL A 218 8.92 15.48 -6.92
N SER A 219 9.40 16.68 -6.60
CA SER A 219 9.70 17.05 -5.20
C SER A 219 8.42 17.17 -4.36
N ALA A 220 7.35 17.73 -4.92
CA ALA A 220 6.03 17.75 -4.28
C ALA A 220 5.54 16.32 -4.02
N TYR A 221 5.73 15.38 -4.96
CA TYR A 221 5.43 13.97 -4.73
C TYR A 221 6.19 13.40 -3.52
N PHE A 222 7.51 13.62 -3.42
CA PHE A 222 8.29 13.13 -2.28
C PHE A 222 7.96 13.82 -0.94
N LEU A 223 7.52 15.09 -0.96
CA LEU A 223 7.04 15.79 0.24
C LEU A 223 5.66 15.31 0.68
N LEU A 224 4.80 14.96 -0.27
CA LEU A 224 3.40 14.64 -0.05
C LEU A 224 3.11 13.14 -0.03
N ARG A 225 4.05 12.25 -0.37
CA ARG A 225 3.88 10.80 -0.23
C ARG A 225 3.73 10.41 1.25
N SER A 226 2.97 9.35 1.52
CA SER A 226 2.88 8.81 2.89
C SER A 226 4.17 8.07 3.20
N ALA A 227 4.65 8.19 4.44
CA ALA A 227 5.82 7.44 4.87
C ALA A 227 5.54 5.93 4.73
N GLU A 228 6.51 5.19 4.23
CA GLU A 228 6.50 3.72 4.18
C GLU A 228 7.74 3.27 4.96
N PRO A 229 7.72 3.36 6.30
CA PRO A 229 8.87 2.99 7.11
C PRO A 229 9.18 1.51 6.93
N ALA A 230 10.47 1.17 6.94
CA ALA A 230 10.88 -0.23 6.93
C ALA A 230 10.36 -0.92 8.20
N PRO A 231 9.62 -2.01 8.08
CA PRO A 231 9.09 -2.72 9.24
C PRO A 231 10.23 -3.30 10.06
N ARG A 232 10.11 -3.20 11.38
CA ARG A 232 11.03 -3.82 12.32
C ARG A 232 10.30 -4.18 13.60
N LEU A 233 10.13 -5.47 13.82
CA LEU A 233 9.78 -6.04 15.12
C LEU A 233 11.06 -6.19 15.95
N SER A 234 11.09 -5.59 17.14
CA SER A 234 12.17 -5.83 18.10
C SER A 234 12.01 -7.19 18.77
N ASP A 235 13.10 -7.77 19.29
CA ASP A 235 13.05 -9.07 19.95
C ASP A 235 12.16 -9.04 21.21
N GLY A 236 12.09 -7.90 21.91
CA GLY A 236 11.18 -7.71 23.05
C GLY A 236 9.70 -7.67 22.64
N GLU A 237 9.35 -7.04 21.52
CA GLU A 237 7.98 -7.09 20.97
C GLU A 237 7.63 -8.48 20.49
N LEU A 238 8.58 -9.18 19.85
CA LEU A 238 8.38 -10.55 19.40
C LEU A 238 8.09 -11.49 20.58
N ALA A 239 8.84 -11.38 21.68
CA ALA A 239 8.59 -12.16 22.89
C ALA A 239 7.20 -11.89 23.50
N ARG A 240 6.75 -10.62 23.49
CA ARG A 240 5.39 -10.26 23.94
C ARG A 240 4.30 -10.83 23.05
N LEU A 241 4.49 -10.81 21.73
CA LEU A 241 3.54 -11.45 20.80
C LEU A 241 3.50 -12.97 21.00
N GLN A 242 4.65 -13.62 21.22
CA GLN A 242 4.72 -15.05 21.53
C GLN A 242 3.94 -15.39 22.81
N ALA A 243 4.07 -14.57 23.87
CA ALA A 243 3.30 -14.76 25.10
C ALA A 243 1.78 -14.66 24.86
N LEU A 244 1.33 -13.64 24.10
CA LEU A 244 -0.09 -13.52 23.72
C LEU A 244 -0.59 -14.70 22.88
N LEU A 245 0.27 -15.24 22.01
CA LEU A 245 -0.04 -16.40 21.18
C LEU A 245 -0.12 -17.70 21.98
N GLN A 246 0.73 -17.87 23.00
CA GLN A 246 0.68 -19.02 23.89
C GLN A 246 -0.63 -19.05 24.69
N GLU A 247 -1.12 -17.90 25.15
CA GLU A 247 -2.33 -17.81 25.97
C GLU A 247 -3.63 -17.77 25.15
N HIS A 248 -3.60 -17.16 23.96
CA HIS A 248 -4.82 -16.87 23.18
C HIS A 248 -4.79 -17.34 21.73
N GLY A 249 -3.73 -18.05 21.31
CA GLY A 249 -3.51 -18.44 19.91
C GLY A 249 -4.48 -19.47 19.36
N GLU A 250 -5.28 -20.14 20.20
CA GLU A 250 -6.29 -21.11 19.77
C GLU A 250 -7.46 -20.50 18.99
N ARG A 251 -7.70 -19.19 19.11
CA ARG A 251 -8.89 -18.53 18.55
C ARG A 251 -8.85 -18.35 17.03
N ASP A 252 -7.66 -18.17 16.48
CA ASP A 252 -7.48 -17.86 15.06
C ASP A 252 -6.27 -18.62 14.49
N SER A 253 -6.52 -19.46 13.49
CA SER A 253 -5.51 -20.21 12.73
C SER A 253 -4.48 -19.33 12.03
N LEU A 254 -4.80 -18.04 11.83
CA LEU A 254 -3.90 -17.08 11.23
C LEU A 254 -3.09 -16.27 12.27
N GLY A 255 -3.34 -16.48 13.57
CA GLY A 255 -2.70 -15.73 14.65
C GLY A 255 -1.18 -15.89 14.67
N TYR A 256 -0.65 -17.06 14.32
CA TYR A 256 0.80 -17.33 14.31
C TYR A 256 1.56 -16.41 13.32
N PHE A 257 0.91 -16.00 12.23
CA PHE A 257 1.52 -15.11 11.23
C PHE A 257 1.76 -13.68 11.76
N ALA A 258 1.23 -13.31 12.93
CA ALA A 258 1.59 -12.08 13.63
C ALA A 258 3.09 -12.02 13.97
N LEU A 259 3.77 -13.17 14.09
CA LEU A 259 5.21 -13.27 14.40
C LEU A 259 6.13 -13.02 13.19
N ARG A 260 5.58 -12.59 12.05
CA ARG A 260 6.37 -12.26 10.87
C ARG A 260 7.20 -11.00 11.12
N ARG A 261 8.52 -11.07 10.88
CA ARG A 261 9.47 -10.00 11.24
C ARG A 261 9.34 -8.71 10.40
N ASP A 262 8.66 -8.77 9.26
CA ASP A 262 8.41 -7.61 8.38
C ASP A 262 7.09 -6.88 8.74
N LYS A 263 6.67 -6.97 10.01
CA LYS A 263 5.53 -6.23 10.58
C LYS A 263 6.01 -5.28 11.68
N PHE A 264 5.18 -4.28 11.96
CA PHE A 264 5.16 -3.52 13.20
C PHE A 264 4.16 -4.16 14.15
N ALA A 265 4.31 -3.93 15.44
CA ALA A 265 3.34 -4.30 16.46
C ALA A 265 2.90 -3.05 17.22
N VAL A 266 1.61 -2.96 17.54
CA VAL A 266 1.08 -1.99 18.50
C VAL A 266 0.25 -2.73 19.53
N PHE A 267 0.54 -2.49 20.80
CA PHE A 267 -0.10 -3.16 21.92
C PHE A 267 -1.18 -2.26 22.50
N SER A 268 -2.27 -2.86 22.96
CA SER A 268 -3.22 -2.22 23.87
C SER A 268 -2.49 -1.70 25.11
N LYS A 269 -3.04 -0.66 25.75
CA LYS A 269 -2.50 -0.11 27.01
C LYS A 269 -2.41 -1.14 28.14
N SER A 270 -3.32 -2.12 28.16
CA SER A 270 -3.30 -3.23 29.12
C SER A 270 -2.21 -4.27 28.81
N GLY A 271 -1.64 -4.24 27.60
CA GLY A 271 -0.67 -5.23 27.12
C GLY A 271 -1.27 -6.59 26.74
N LYS A 272 -2.58 -6.79 26.93
CA LYS A 272 -3.29 -8.06 26.73
C LYS A 272 -3.71 -8.34 25.29
N ALA A 273 -3.52 -7.37 24.40
CA ALA A 273 -3.81 -7.50 22.98
C ALA A 273 -2.84 -6.69 22.13
N ALA A 274 -2.62 -7.10 20.88
CA ALA A 274 -1.77 -6.41 19.92
C ALA A 274 -2.33 -6.48 18.49
N VAL A 275 -2.09 -5.44 17.71
CA VAL A 275 -2.32 -5.42 16.25
C VAL A 275 -0.96 -5.44 15.57
N THR A 276 -0.75 -6.40 14.67
CA THR A 276 0.44 -6.41 13.80
C THR A 276 0.09 -5.92 12.41
N TYR A 277 0.94 -5.08 11.83
CA TYR A 277 0.64 -4.42 10.56
C TYR A 277 1.90 -4.10 9.75
N ARG A 278 1.73 -3.88 8.45
CA ARG A 278 2.78 -3.39 7.56
C ARG A 278 2.27 -2.24 6.73
N VAL A 279 3.13 -1.26 6.44
CA VAL A 279 2.74 -0.09 5.64
C VAL A 279 3.14 -0.30 4.19
N ILE A 280 2.17 -0.32 3.28
CA ILE A 280 2.38 -0.51 1.83
C ILE A 280 1.52 0.50 1.08
N ALA A 281 2.13 1.27 0.19
CA ALA A 281 1.43 2.32 -0.59
C ALA A 281 0.63 3.30 0.30
N GLY A 282 1.08 3.51 1.55
CA GLY A 282 0.41 4.30 2.60
C GLY A 282 -0.94 3.74 3.08
N VAL A 283 -1.13 2.42 2.96
CA VAL A 283 -2.11 1.62 3.70
C VAL A 283 -1.36 0.92 4.82
N ALA A 284 -1.82 1.05 6.06
CA ALA A 284 -1.33 0.25 7.16
C ALA A 284 -2.16 -1.04 7.17
N LEU A 285 -1.66 -2.10 6.54
CA LEU A 285 -2.39 -3.34 6.37
C LEU A 285 -2.11 -4.28 7.55
N THR A 286 -3.13 -4.67 8.28
CA THR A 286 -3.06 -5.76 9.27
C THR A 286 -3.36 -7.10 8.59
N SER A 287 -2.86 -8.17 9.18
CA SER A 287 -3.20 -9.55 8.78
C SER A 287 -3.91 -10.24 9.93
N ALA A 288 -5.01 -10.92 9.64
CA ALA A 288 -5.81 -11.65 10.61
C ALA A 288 -6.40 -10.75 11.72
N ASP A 289 -6.92 -11.39 12.77
CA ASP A 289 -7.44 -10.70 13.93
C ASP A 289 -6.33 -10.06 14.79
N PRO A 290 -6.67 -9.07 15.65
CA PRO A 290 -5.77 -8.69 16.74
C PRO A 290 -5.40 -9.92 17.58
N LEU A 291 -4.14 -10.00 18.00
CA LEU A 291 -3.64 -11.09 18.84
C LEU A 291 -3.94 -10.79 20.32
N GLY A 292 -4.27 -11.81 21.10
CA GLY A 292 -4.48 -11.70 22.55
C GLY A 292 -5.95 -11.74 22.96
N ASP A 293 -6.26 -11.26 24.16
CA ASP A 293 -7.61 -11.27 24.70
C ASP A 293 -8.56 -10.36 23.90
N HIS A 294 -9.64 -10.94 23.40
CA HIS A 294 -10.67 -10.25 22.63
C HIS A 294 -11.33 -9.07 23.36
N GLU A 295 -11.37 -9.09 24.69
CA GLU A 295 -11.87 -7.94 25.46
C GLU A 295 -10.92 -6.74 25.37
N ALA A 296 -9.63 -6.98 25.15
CA ALA A 296 -8.61 -5.96 24.99
C ALA A 296 -8.36 -5.54 23.53
N TRP A 297 -8.91 -6.26 22.54
CA TRP A 297 -8.79 -5.90 21.12
C TRP A 297 -9.20 -4.45 20.80
N PRO A 298 -10.31 -3.91 21.34
CA PRO A 298 -10.66 -2.50 21.10
C PRO A 298 -9.53 -1.54 21.45
N GLY A 299 -8.84 -1.76 22.57
CA GLY A 299 -7.72 -0.92 23.00
C GLY A 299 -6.51 -0.99 22.07
N ALA A 300 -6.21 -2.16 21.49
CA ALA A 300 -5.14 -2.28 20.50
C ALA A 300 -5.52 -1.64 19.15
N ILE A 301 -6.79 -1.79 18.75
CA ILE A 301 -7.35 -1.16 17.54
C ILE A 301 -7.31 0.36 17.66
N GLU A 302 -7.68 0.93 18.82
CA GLU A 302 -7.60 2.38 19.06
C GLU A 302 -6.19 2.93 18.86
N GLU A 303 -5.18 2.30 19.48
CA GLU A 303 -3.78 2.71 19.34
C GLU A 303 -3.31 2.59 17.88
N TYR A 304 -3.67 1.51 17.19
CA TYR A 304 -3.40 1.32 15.76
C TYR A 304 -4.04 2.41 14.90
N LEU A 305 -5.31 2.75 15.15
CA LEU A 305 -6.04 3.77 14.42
C LEU A 305 -5.45 5.17 14.67
N GLU A 306 -5.01 5.47 15.89
CA GLU A 306 -4.30 6.71 16.20
C GLU A 306 -2.96 6.81 15.45
N ILE A 307 -2.20 5.72 15.37
CA ILE A 307 -0.98 5.66 14.52
C ILE A 307 -1.33 5.93 13.05
N CYS A 308 -2.43 5.35 12.54
CA CYS A 308 -2.88 5.60 11.17
C CYS A 308 -3.26 7.07 10.94
N LYS A 309 -3.95 7.71 11.89
CA LYS A 309 -4.29 9.15 11.83
C LYS A 309 -3.03 10.01 11.79
N ARG A 310 -2.09 9.76 12.70
CA ARG A 310 -0.83 10.51 12.82
C ARG A 310 0.01 10.43 11.55
N ASN A 311 -0.04 9.33 10.81
CA ASN A 311 0.77 9.15 9.61
C ASN A 311 0.02 9.36 8.27
N ALA A 312 -1.26 9.71 8.32
CA ALA A 312 -2.16 9.70 7.16
C ALA A 312 -2.08 8.37 6.38
N TRP A 313 -2.10 7.26 7.13
CA TRP A 313 -2.24 5.92 6.59
C TRP A 313 -3.72 5.53 6.55
N VAL A 314 -4.07 4.79 5.52
CA VAL A 314 -5.39 4.16 5.41
C VAL A 314 -5.35 2.89 6.27
N PRO A 315 -6.17 2.77 7.32
CA PRO A 315 -6.24 1.53 8.08
C PRO A 315 -6.93 0.45 7.25
N ALA A 316 -6.45 -0.79 7.31
CA ALA A 316 -7.10 -1.92 6.68
C ALA A 316 -6.70 -3.22 7.39
N ALA A 317 -7.62 -4.18 7.47
CA ALA A 317 -7.35 -5.52 7.97
C ALA A 317 -7.73 -6.56 6.93
N MET A 318 -6.83 -7.49 6.61
CA MET A 318 -7.09 -8.58 5.67
C MET A 318 -7.12 -9.91 6.41
N GLY A 319 -8.13 -10.73 6.10
CA GLY A 319 -8.23 -12.09 6.65
C GLY A 319 -8.80 -12.12 8.07
N ALA A 320 -9.50 -11.06 8.49
CA ALA A 320 -10.15 -11.02 9.80
C ALA A 320 -11.21 -12.14 9.89
N SER A 321 -11.35 -12.76 11.06
CA SER A 321 -12.48 -13.64 11.35
C SER A 321 -13.78 -12.83 11.43
N GLU A 322 -14.92 -13.50 11.52
CA GLU A 322 -16.20 -12.85 11.74
C GLU A 322 -16.22 -12.03 13.05
N LEU A 323 -15.61 -12.55 14.12
CA LEU A 323 -15.49 -11.85 15.40
C LEU A 323 -14.61 -10.61 15.25
N GLY A 324 -13.42 -10.76 14.66
CA GLY A 324 -12.52 -9.63 14.43
C GLY A 324 -13.17 -8.55 13.56
N ALA A 325 -13.79 -8.95 12.45
CA ALA A 325 -14.53 -8.05 11.57
C ALA A 325 -15.65 -7.31 12.30
N THR A 326 -16.39 -8.00 13.19
CA THR A 326 -17.42 -7.38 14.04
C THR A 326 -16.83 -6.34 14.98
N VAL A 327 -15.66 -6.60 15.58
CA VAL A 327 -14.98 -5.63 16.44
C VAL A 327 -14.49 -4.44 15.63
N TRP A 328 -13.86 -4.66 14.47
CA TRP A 328 -13.42 -3.60 13.57
C TRP A 328 -14.58 -2.72 13.07
N ALA A 329 -15.74 -3.30 12.78
CA ALA A 329 -16.93 -2.57 12.34
C ALA A 329 -17.45 -1.57 13.40
N ARG A 330 -17.27 -1.87 14.69
CA ARG A 330 -17.60 -0.93 15.79
C ARG A 330 -16.76 0.34 15.73
N PHE A 331 -15.59 0.26 15.10
CA PHE A 331 -14.75 1.41 14.79
C PHE A 331 -15.13 2.11 13.49
N GLY A 332 -16.34 1.91 12.94
CA GLY A 332 -16.80 2.64 11.75
C GLY A 332 -16.06 2.30 10.46
N LEU A 333 -15.41 1.13 10.40
CA LEU A 333 -14.83 0.57 9.18
C LEU A 333 -15.89 -0.31 8.47
N GLU A 334 -15.86 -0.29 7.15
CA GLU A 334 -16.64 -1.20 6.31
C GLU A 334 -15.99 -2.60 6.28
N VAL A 335 -16.83 -3.62 6.15
CA VAL A 335 -16.43 -5.02 6.12
C VAL A 335 -16.92 -5.64 4.81
N LEU A 336 -16.03 -6.32 4.11
CA LEU A 336 -16.31 -7.07 2.90
C LEU A 336 -15.83 -8.51 3.10
N GLU A 337 -16.71 -9.48 2.90
CA GLU A 337 -16.30 -10.88 2.87
C GLU A 337 -15.46 -11.14 1.61
N ILE A 338 -14.25 -11.69 1.80
CA ILE A 338 -13.28 -11.87 0.72
C ILE A 338 -13.01 -13.31 0.39
N GLY A 339 -13.60 -14.28 1.08
CA GLY A 339 -13.44 -15.72 0.82
C GLY A 339 -13.51 -16.55 2.08
N ASP A 340 -13.10 -17.81 1.95
CA ASP A 340 -13.15 -18.78 3.04
C ASP A 340 -11.81 -19.47 3.26
N GLU A 341 -11.51 -19.75 4.51
CA GLU A 341 -10.45 -20.66 4.91
C GLU A 341 -10.95 -22.11 4.91
N ALA A 342 -10.12 -23.03 4.41
CA ALA A 342 -10.40 -24.46 4.44
C ALA A 342 -9.83 -25.08 5.73
N VAL A 343 -10.68 -25.35 6.72
CA VAL A 343 -10.30 -26.03 7.97
C VAL A 343 -10.76 -27.48 7.92
N VAL A 344 -9.83 -28.43 8.02
CA VAL A 344 -10.13 -29.86 8.10
C VAL A 344 -10.13 -30.28 9.56
N ASP A 345 -11.23 -30.88 10.01
CA ASP A 345 -11.32 -31.49 11.33
C ASP A 345 -10.56 -32.83 11.30
N ALA A 346 -9.36 -32.85 11.87
CA ALA A 346 -8.40 -33.96 11.76
C ALA A 346 -8.77 -35.15 12.65
N GLY A 347 -9.49 -34.92 13.75
CA GLY A 347 -9.92 -35.98 14.66
C GLY A 347 -10.82 -37.04 14.00
N ASP A 348 -11.68 -36.59 13.08
CA ASP A 348 -12.65 -37.45 12.37
C ASP A 348 -12.19 -37.79 10.94
N PHE A 349 -10.97 -37.42 10.57
CA PHE A 349 -10.49 -37.62 9.21
C PHE A 349 -10.32 -39.10 8.87
N THR A 350 -10.90 -39.52 7.74
CA THR A 350 -10.71 -40.84 7.16
C THR A 350 -10.52 -40.76 5.65
N MET A 351 -9.71 -41.66 5.10
CA MET A 351 -9.58 -41.84 3.65
C MET A 351 -10.68 -42.74 3.06
N ASP A 352 -11.54 -43.30 3.89
CA ASP A 352 -12.61 -44.20 3.48
C ASP A 352 -13.79 -43.46 2.82
N GLY A 353 -14.65 -44.23 2.16
CA GLY A 353 -15.85 -43.69 1.53
C GLY A 353 -15.67 -43.21 0.09
N ARG A 354 -16.81 -42.87 -0.51
CA ARG A 354 -16.94 -42.52 -1.95
C ARG A 354 -16.35 -41.14 -2.25
N ILE A 355 -16.55 -40.17 -1.36
CA ILE A 355 -16.11 -38.78 -1.56
C ILE A 355 -14.57 -38.71 -1.61
N MET A 356 -13.90 -39.44 -0.71
CA MET A 356 -12.43 -39.50 -0.64
C MET A 356 -11.77 -40.34 -1.73
N ARG A 357 -12.54 -40.95 -2.66
CA ARG A 357 -11.99 -41.81 -3.73
C ARG A 357 -10.91 -41.10 -4.55
N GLY A 358 -11.11 -39.82 -4.88
CA GLY A 358 -10.13 -39.05 -5.66
C GLY A 358 -8.80 -38.88 -4.93
N VAL A 359 -8.85 -38.44 -3.67
CA VAL A 359 -7.67 -38.28 -2.81
C VAL A 359 -6.97 -39.61 -2.59
N ARG A 360 -7.72 -40.66 -2.24
CA ARG A 360 -7.19 -42.02 -2.02
C ARG A 360 -6.50 -42.56 -3.27
N GLN A 361 -7.10 -42.40 -4.45
CA GLN A 361 -6.48 -42.83 -5.71
C GLN A 361 -5.20 -42.04 -6.06
N ALA A 362 -5.18 -40.74 -5.78
CA ALA A 362 -3.98 -39.93 -5.95
C ALA A 362 -2.88 -40.41 -5.00
N ALA A 363 -3.16 -40.49 -3.70
CA ALA A 363 -2.23 -40.97 -2.68
C ALA A 363 -1.68 -42.37 -2.98
N SER A 364 -2.55 -43.35 -3.30
CA SER A 364 -2.12 -44.72 -3.65
C SER A 364 -1.31 -44.78 -4.94
N ARG A 365 -1.56 -43.91 -5.92
CA ARG A 365 -0.76 -43.83 -7.15
C ARG A 365 0.63 -43.28 -6.85
N THR A 366 0.71 -42.20 -6.08
CA THR A 366 1.96 -41.56 -5.71
C THR A 366 2.81 -42.48 -4.81
N LYS A 367 2.21 -43.21 -3.86
CA LYS A 367 2.92 -44.26 -3.10
C LYS A 367 3.49 -45.35 -4.00
N ARG A 368 2.70 -45.85 -4.98
CA ARG A 368 3.17 -46.85 -5.97
C ARG A 368 4.30 -46.34 -6.87
N ALA A 369 4.37 -45.02 -7.10
CA ALA A 369 5.49 -44.37 -7.80
C ALA A 369 6.75 -44.24 -6.93
N GLY A 370 6.76 -44.80 -5.71
CA GLY A 370 7.92 -44.87 -4.83
C GLY A 370 8.08 -43.67 -3.89
N TYR A 371 7.06 -42.82 -3.74
CA TYR A 371 7.09 -41.74 -2.78
C TYR A 371 6.86 -42.25 -1.36
N LYS A 372 7.68 -41.77 -0.42
CA LYS A 372 7.51 -41.94 1.02
C LYS A 372 7.27 -40.57 1.63
N VAL A 373 6.37 -40.48 2.62
CA VAL A 373 6.12 -39.24 3.36
C VAL A 373 6.65 -39.39 4.77
N LEU A 374 7.30 -38.35 5.25
CA LEU A 374 7.73 -38.22 6.65
C LEU A 374 7.03 -37.00 7.24
N VAL A 375 6.38 -37.18 8.38
CA VAL A 375 5.76 -36.11 9.18
C VAL A 375 6.52 -36.02 10.49
N ARG A 376 7.11 -34.86 10.77
CA ARG A 376 8.00 -34.64 11.92
C ARG A 376 7.77 -33.26 12.50
N ARG A 377 7.99 -33.10 13.81
CA ARG A 377 8.08 -31.76 14.38
C ARG A 377 9.41 -31.11 13.97
N SER A 378 9.45 -29.79 13.94
CA SER A 378 10.65 -29.02 13.59
C SER A 378 11.85 -29.38 14.48
N GLU A 379 11.60 -29.72 15.74
CA GLU A 379 12.59 -30.10 16.74
C GLU A 379 13.19 -31.49 16.48
N ASP A 380 12.48 -32.36 15.77
CA ASP A 380 12.90 -33.74 15.50
C ASP A 380 13.71 -33.86 14.20
N LEU A 381 13.97 -32.74 13.50
CA LEU A 381 14.78 -32.73 12.30
C LEU A 381 16.26 -32.96 12.62
N ARG A 382 16.97 -33.65 11.72
CA ARG A 382 18.42 -33.84 11.87
C ARG A 382 19.14 -32.51 11.71
N GLN A 383 20.32 -32.40 12.31
CA GLN A 383 21.17 -31.23 12.15
C GLN A 383 21.43 -30.93 10.67
N GLY A 384 21.19 -29.69 10.24
CA GLY A 384 21.34 -29.23 8.85
C GLY A 384 20.18 -29.58 7.91
N GLU A 385 19.26 -30.48 8.31
CA GLU A 385 18.13 -30.88 7.45
C GLU A 385 17.17 -29.71 7.17
N LEU A 386 16.92 -28.85 8.17
CA LEU A 386 16.08 -27.67 7.97
C LEU A 386 16.68 -26.72 6.92
N ASP A 387 18.00 -26.52 6.93
CA ASP A 387 18.69 -25.64 5.98
C ASP A 387 18.58 -26.19 4.55
N GLU A 388 18.71 -27.51 4.38
CA GLU A 388 18.47 -28.18 3.10
C GLU A 388 17.03 -27.96 2.59
N LEU A 389 16.05 -28.12 3.48
CA LEU A 389 14.63 -27.90 3.16
C LEU A 389 14.33 -26.45 2.80
N VAL A 390 14.94 -25.49 3.48
CA VAL A 390 14.83 -24.05 3.17
C VAL A 390 15.35 -23.76 1.76
N VAL A 391 16.51 -24.33 1.40
CA VAL A 391 17.09 -24.18 0.06
C VAL A 391 16.18 -24.80 -1.01
N LEU A 392 15.65 -26.00 -0.77
CA LEU A 392 14.72 -26.66 -1.70
C LEU A 392 13.42 -25.87 -1.86
N ALA A 393 12.82 -25.41 -0.76
CA ALA A 393 11.62 -24.59 -0.78
C ALA A 393 11.85 -23.28 -1.55
N ALA A 394 13.04 -22.67 -1.42
CA ALA A 394 13.43 -21.49 -2.17
C ALA A 394 13.57 -21.77 -3.68
N ASN A 395 14.18 -22.90 -4.06
CA ASN A 395 14.35 -23.30 -5.45
C ASN A 395 12.99 -23.59 -6.15
N TRP A 396 12.03 -24.16 -5.42
CA TRP A 396 10.70 -24.47 -5.95
C TRP A 396 9.71 -23.30 -5.92
N ARG A 397 10.09 -22.16 -5.31
CA ARG A 397 9.25 -20.95 -5.18
C ARG A 397 8.78 -20.39 -6.53
N GLY A 398 9.58 -20.61 -7.58
CA GLY A 398 9.25 -20.29 -8.97
C GLY A 398 9.11 -18.81 -9.35
N THR A 399 9.13 -17.89 -8.39
CA THR A 399 9.15 -16.43 -8.55
C THR A 399 10.21 -15.83 -7.62
N GLU A 400 10.82 -14.70 -8.00
CA GLU A 400 11.87 -14.03 -7.20
C GLU A 400 11.32 -13.48 -5.87
N THR A 401 10.07 -13.02 -5.83
CA THR A 401 9.43 -12.49 -4.61
C THR A 401 8.69 -13.57 -3.85
N GLU A 402 8.96 -13.65 -2.53
CA GLU A 402 8.17 -14.48 -1.63
C GLU A 402 6.71 -14.05 -1.62
N ARG A 403 5.80 -15.01 -1.83
CA ARG A 403 4.35 -14.81 -1.70
C ARG A 403 3.94 -15.00 -0.25
N GLY A 404 3.02 -14.16 0.19
CA GLY A 404 2.37 -14.27 1.49
C GLY A 404 2.71 -13.14 2.46
N PHE A 405 1.68 -12.61 3.12
CA PHE A 405 1.77 -11.64 4.21
C PHE A 405 0.83 -12.01 5.36
N SER A 406 -0.42 -12.31 5.04
CA SER A 406 -1.41 -12.77 5.99
C SER A 406 -1.30 -14.25 6.34
N MET A 407 -0.59 -15.00 5.50
CA MET A 407 -0.68 -16.46 5.41
C MET A 407 0.66 -17.13 5.10
N ALA A 408 1.76 -16.38 5.23
CA ALA A 408 3.10 -16.94 5.16
C ALA A 408 4.02 -16.25 6.17
N LEU A 409 4.76 -17.04 6.94
CA LEU A 409 5.68 -16.56 7.96
C LEU A 409 6.99 -16.02 7.37
N GLY A 410 7.33 -16.45 6.14
CA GLY A 410 8.55 -16.06 5.43
C GLY A 410 9.82 -16.70 5.99
N ARG A 411 9.68 -17.75 6.79
CA ARG A 411 10.77 -18.56 7.36
C ARG A 411 10.27 -19.96 7.70
N MET A 412 11.20 -20.90 7.87
CA MET A 412 10.88 -22.28 8.23
C MET A 412 11.51 -22.70 9.55
N GLY A 413 10.90 -23.70 10.20
CA GLY A 413 11.42 -24.33 11.40
C GLY A 413 11.21 -23.54 12.70
N ASP A 414 10.15 -22.73 12.75
CA ASP A 414 9.72 -22.14 14.02
C ASP A 414 9.33 -23.23 15.02
N PRO A 415 9.61 -23.07 16.33
CA PRO A 415 9.24 -24.07 17.34
C PRO A 415 7.76 -24.46 17.31
N GLY A 416 7.48 -25.75 17.49
CA GLY A 416 6.16 -26.36 17.41
C GLY A 416 5.65 -26.59 15.99
N SER A 417 6.39 -26.17 14.95
CA SER A 417 5.99 -26.39 13.57
C SER A 417 6.06 -27.87 13.21
N VAL A 418 5.17 -28.30 12.30
CA VAL A 418 5.18 -29.64 11.74
C VAL A 418 5.63 -29.58 10.28
N ILE A 419 6.66 -30.35 9.96
CA ILE A 419 7.28 -30.44 8.65
C ILE A 419 6.88 -31.75 8.00
N VAL A 420 6.34 -31.67 6.78
CA VAL A 420 5.96 -32.83 5.98
C VAL A 420 6.84 -32.87 4.74
N THR A 421 7.62 -33.92 4.57
CA THR A 421 8.45 -34.12 3.37
C THR A 421 7.94 -35.30 2.57
N ALA A 422 7.90 -35.16 1.24
CA ALA A 422 7.71 -36.28 0.32
C ALA A 422 9.03 -36.59 -0.38
N GLU A 423 9.48 -37.84 -0.27
CA GLU A 423 10.77 -38.31 -0.79
C GLU A 423 10.57 -39.40 -1.84
N GLN A 424 11.32 -39.31 -2.94
CA GLN A 424 11.34 -40.33 -4.00
C GLN A 424 12.80 -40.60 -4.39
N GLY A 425 13.23 -41.86 -4.34
CA GLY A 425 14.60 -42.24 -4.69
C GLY A 425 15.68 -41.57 -3.85
N GLY A 426 15.42 -41.34 -2.56
CA GLY A 426 16.35 -40.67 -1.63
C GLY A 426 16.47 -39.16 -1.82
N ARG A 427 15.58 -38.54 -2.59
CA ARG A 427 15.53 -37.08 -2.78
C ARG A 427 14.20 -36.52 -2.30
N VAL A 428 14.22 -35.40 -1.60
CA VAL A 428 13.01 -34.65 -1.26
C VAL A 428 12.43 -34.05 -2.54
N ARG A 429 11.13 -34.26 -2.77
CA ARG A 429 10.36 -33.82 -3.93
C ARG A 429 9.20 -32.91 -3.56
N GLY A 430 8.86 -32.81 -2.28
CA GLY A 430 7.85 -31.90 -1.76
C GLY A 430 8.10 -31.60 -0.29
N VAL A 431 7.73 -30.40 0.12
CA VAL A 431 7.82 -29.93 1.51
C VAL A 431 6.60 -29.09 1.86
N LEU A 432 5.97 -29.44 2.98
CA LEU A 432 4.97 -28.62 3.65
C LEU A 432 5.49 -28.21 5.02
N GLN A 433 5.17 -26.99 5.45
CA GLN A 433 5.30 -26.56 6.83
C GLN A 433 3.95 -26.10 7.33
N PHE A 434 3.61 -26.57 8.53
CA PHE A 434 2.48 -26.10 9.30
C PHE A 434 2.97 -25.46 10.58
N VAL A 435 2.49 -24.25 10.86
CA VAL A 435 2.77 -23.54 12.11
C VAL A 435 1.72 -23.87 13.17
N PRO A 436 2.03 -23.75 14.47
CA PRO A 436 1.08 -23.97 15.54
C PRO A 436 -0.16 -23.08 15.45
N TRP A 437 -1.33 -23.67 15.62
CA TRP A 437 -2.60 -22.99 15.90
C TRP A 437 -3.08 -23.43 17.28
N GLY A 438 -2.59 -22.73 18.30
CA GLY A 438 -2.81 -23.14 19.70
C GLY A 438 -2.15 -24.48 20.04
N ALA A 439 -2.67 -25.19 21.05
CA ALA A 439 -2.11 -26.47 21.48
C ALA A 439 -2.49 -27.65 20.56
N HIS A 440 -3.64 -27.57 19.89
CA HIS A 440 -4.26 -28.70 19.18
C HIS A 440 -4.52 -28.46 17.70
N GLY A 441 -4.07 -27.34 17.13
CA GLY A 441 -4.28 -26.99 15.74
C GLY A 441 -2.99 -26.79 14.96
N LEU A 442 -3.08 -26.92 13.64
CA LEU A 442 -2.01 -26.61 12.69
C LEU A 442 -2.53 -25.68 11.59
N SER A 443 -1.69 -24.75 11.12
CA SER A 443 -2.02 -23.85 10.01
C SER A 443 -0.95 -23.91 8.92
N LEU A 444 -1.36 -24.17 7.68
CA LEU A 444 -0.44 -24.32 6.54
C LEU A 444 0.26 -22.99 6.23
N ASP A 445 1.59 -23.01 6.30
CA ASP A 445 2.46 -21.86 6.02
C ASP A 445 3.19 -22.04 4.68
N VAL A 446 3.95 -23.13 4.55
CA VAL A 446 4.71 -23.44 3.33
C VAL A 446 4.10 -24.63 2.63
N MET A 447 3.89 -24.50 1.32
CA MET A 447 3.49 -25.60 0.44
C MET A 447 4.31 -25.52 -0.84
N ARG A 448 5.33 -26.37 -0.97
CA ARG A 448 6.25 -26.36 -2.11
C ARG A 448 6.49 -27.78 -2.60
N ARG A 449 6.64 -27.90 -3.92
CA ARG A 449 6.87 -29.17 -4.59
C ARG A 449 7.79 -28.96 -5.78
N ASP A 450 8.68 -29.91 -6.02
CA ASP A 450 9.46 -30.00 -7.23
C ASP A 450 8.53 -30.01 -8.45
N ARG A 451 8.84 -29.15 -9.44
CA ARG A 451 8.08 -29.02 -10.70
C ARG A 451 8.02 -30.33 -11.48
N THR A 452 9.01 -31.20 -11.30
CA THR A 452 9.11 -32.50 -11.95
C THR A 452 8.47 -33.64 -11.16
N ALA A 453 7.96 -33.37 -9.94
CA ALA A 453 7.31 -34.42 -9.15
C ALA A 453 5.94 -34.81 -9.71
N ASP A 454 5.51 -36.02 -9.39
CA ASP A 454 4.27 -36.59 -9.91
C ASP A 454 3.04 -35.87 -9.38
N ASN A 455 1.97 -35.89 -10.18
CA ASN A 455 0.66 -35.41 -9.72
C ASN A 455 0.16 -36.28 -8.56
N GLY A 456 -0.37 -35.64 -7.51
CA GLY A 456 -0.85 -36.33 -6.30
C GLY A 456 0.07 -36.22 -5.09
N VAL A 457 1.30 -35.71 -5.23
CA VAL A 457 2.25 -35.58 -4.10
C VAL A 457 1.72 -34.67 -2.99
N ASN A 458 1.05 -33.57 -3.33
CA ASN A 458 0.43 -32.70 -2.33
C ASN A 458 -0.74 -33.39 -1.64
N GLU A 459 -1.58 -34.10 -2.40
CA GLU A 459 -2.66 -34.92 -1.84
C GLU A 459 -2.13 -35.99 -0.89
N LEU A 460 -1.03 -36.65 -1.26
CA LEU A 460 -0.36 -37.63 -0.42
C LEU A 460 0.16 -36.99 0.88
N MET A 461 0.95 -35.91 0.80
CA MET A 461 1.51 -35.25 1.99
C MET A 461 0.43 -34.76 2.96
N ILE A 462 -0.64 -34.13 2.46
CA ILE A 462 -1.73 -33.65 3.31
C ILE A 462 -2.50 -34.83 3.94
N SER A 463 -2.77 -35.90 3.18
CA SER A 463 -3.48 -37.07 3.71
C SER A 463 -2.68 -37.75 4.83
N GLU A 464 -1.37 -37.91 4.65
CA GLU A 464 -0.49 -38.50 5.67
C GLU A 464 -0.38 -37.60 6.91
N LEU A 465 -0.35 -36.27 6.73
CA LEU A 465 -0.41 -35.35 7.86
C LEU A 465 -1.71 -35.47 8.64
N LEU A 466 -2.86 -35.57 7.97
CA LEU A 466 -4.16 -35.67 8.64
C LEU A 466 -4.29 -37.02 9.39
N LEU A 467 -3.74 -38.10 8.84
CA LEU A 467 -3.65 -39.39 9.54
C LEU A 467 -2.71 -39.32 10.75
N TYR A 468 -1.52 -38.69 10.59
CA TYR A 468 -0.59 -38.42 11.69
C TYR A 468 -1.25 -37.58 12.79
N SER A 469 -2.03 -36.57 12.41
CA SER A 469 -2.68 -35.63 13.31
C SER A 469 -3.60 -36.33 14.32
N ARG A 470 -4.35 -37.34 13.85
CA ARG A 470 -5.24 -38.16 14.66
C ARG A 470 -4.51 -38.88 15.80
N GLU A 471 -3.29 -39.37 15.55
CA GLU A 471 -2.49 -40.08 16.55
C GLU A 471 -1.74 -39.15 17.51
N HIS A 472 -1.58 -37.87 17.14
CA HIS A 472 -0.73 -36.90 17.85
C HIS A 472 -1.53 -35.77 18.54
N GLY A 473 -2.83 -35.97 18.74
CA GLY A 473 -3.69 -35.02 19.46
C GLY A 473 -3.93 -33.68 18.74
N ILE A 474 -3.74 -33.65 17.42
CA ILE A 474 -4.06 -32.51 16.56
C ILE A 474 -5.50 -32.70 16.07
N THR A 475 -6.36 -31.73 16.39
CA THR A 475 -7.80 -31.81 16.16
C THR A 475 -8.24 -31.07 14.89
N GLN A 476 -7.48 -30.06 14.48
CA GLN A 476 -7.85 -29.19 13.35
C GLN A 476 -6.62 -28.76 12.55
N VAL A 477 -6.76 -28.77 11.23
CA VAL A 477 -5.70 -28.35 10.30
C VAL A 477 -6.27 -27.36 9.30
N SER A 478 -5.76 -26.14 9.29
CA SER A 478 -6.03 -25.18 8.23
C SER A 478 -5.16 -25.46 7.02
N LEU A 479 -5.81 -25.65 5.86
CA LEU A 479 -5.18 -25.71 4.53
C LEU A 479 -5.13 -24.34 3.86
N ASN A 480 -5.22 -23.28 4.67
CA ASN A 480 -5.13 -21.89 4.28
C ASN A 480 -6.31 -21.42 3.38
N PHE A 481 -6.26 -20.16 2.96
CA PHE A 481 -7.39 -19.42 2.39
C PHE A 481 -7.63 -19.70 0.90
N ALA A 482 -8.91 -19.84 0.54
CA ALA A 482 -9.41 -19.75 -0.81
C ALA A 482 -10.20 -18.43 -0.96
N ALA A 483 -9.59 -17.45 -1.64
CA ALA A 483 -10.22 -16.16 -1.87
C ALA A 483 -11.52 -16.28 -2.69
N PHE A 484 -12.51 -15.45 -2.38
CA PHE A 484 -13.70 -15.11 -3.16
C PHE A 484 -14.74 -16.20 -3.42
N ARG A 485 -14.91 -17.17 -2.50
CA ARG A 485 -15.95 -18.21 -2.61
C ARG A 485 -17.39 -17.69 -2.58
N SER A 486 -17.79 -16.94 -1.55
CA SER A 486 -19.20 -16.56 -1.33
C SER A 486 -19.83 -15.72 -2.44
N LEU A 487 -19.03 -14.91 -3.13
CA LEU A 487 -19.50 -14.12 -4.27
C LEU A 487 -19.73 -14.96 -5.54
N MET A 488 -19.11 -16.14 -5.66
CA MET A 488 -19.37 -17.08 -6.76
C MET A 488 -20.67 -17.88 -6.54
N GLU A 489 -20.99 -18.25 -5.29
CA GLU A 489 -22.25 -18.90 -4.95
C GLU A 489 -23.44 -17.92 -5.07
N GLN A 490 -23.25 -16.64 -4.71
CA GLN A 490 -24.27 -15.59 -4.90
C GLN A 490 -24.48 -15.18 -6.37
N GLY A 491 -23.44 -15.23 -7.22
CA GLY A 491 -23.56 -14.96 -8.65
C GLY A 491 -24.49 -15.93 -9.41
N GLN A 492 -24.80 -17.10 -8.82
CA GLN A 492 -25.73 -18.09 -9.37
C GLN A 492 -27.18 -17.90 -8.87
N ARG A 493 -27.41 -17.03 -7.87
CA ARG A 493 -28.73 -16.76 -7.30
C ARG A 493 -29.08 -15.27 -7.33
N ILE A 494 -29.74 -14.87 -8.43
CA ILE A 494 -30.75 -13.80 -8.49
C ILE A 494 -30.24 -12.35 -8.48
N GLY A 495 -30.86 -11.51 -9.33
CA GLY A 495 -30.43 -10.17 -9.74
C GLY A 495 -30.25 -9.14 -8.61
N ALA A 496 -29.26 -8.25 -8.78
CA ALA A 496 -28.93 -7.24 -7.77
C ALA A 496 -28.55 -5.88 -8.40
N GLY A 497 -28.86 -4.80 -7.66
CA GLY A 497 -28.77 -3.39 -8.06
C GLY A 497 -27.35 -2.84 -8.35
N PRO A 498 -27.19 -1.51 -8.49
CA PRO A 498 -25.95 -0.87 -8.94
C PRO A 498 -24.71 -1.20 -8.11
N VAL A 499 -24.86 -1.40 -6.79
CA VAL A 499 -23.76 -1.72 -5.86
C VAL A 499 -23.21 -3.12 -6.12
N ALA A 500 -24.08 -4.12 -6.33
CA ALA A 500 -23.67 -5.49 -6.64
C ALA A 500 -22.93 -5.58 -7.99
N ARG A 501 -23.28 -4.73 -8.97
CA ARG A 501 -22.57 -4.62 -10.25
C ARG A 501 -21.15 -4.05 -10.11
N VAL A 502 -20.94 -3.10 -9.19
CA VAL A 502 -19.60 -2.57 -8.90
C VAL A 502 -18.77 -3.63 -8.18
N SER A 503 -19.35 -4.32 -7.19
CA SER A 503 -18.71 -5.46 -6.51
C SER A 503 -18.33 -6.56 -7.50
N ALA A 504 -19.20 -6.89 -8.45
CA ALA A 504 -18.93 -7.88 -9.50
C ALA A 504 -17.82 -7.44 -10.48
N LYS A 505 -17.74 -6.14 -10.83
CA LYS A 505 -16.66 -5.61 -11.69
C LYS A 505 -15.31 -5.58 -10.98
N VAL A 506 -15.28 -5.17 -9.70
CA VAL A 506 -14.09 -5.26 -8.85
C VAL A 506 -13.67 -6.72 -8.74
N LEU A 507 -14.62 -7.63 -8.48
CA LEU A 507 -14.34 -9.07 -8.40
C LEU A 507 -13.75 -9.64 -9.69
N HIS A 508 -14.31 -9.31 -10.87
CA HIS A 508 -13.78 -9.79 -12.15
C HIS A 508 -12.37 -9.25 -12.47
N PHE A 509 -12.06 -8.03 -12.00
CA PHE A 509 -10.72 -7.46 -12.12
C PHE A 509 -9.71 -8.22 -11.25
N PHE A 510 -10.09 -8.65 -10.05
CA PHE A 510 -9.23 -9.42 -9.14
C PHE A 510 -9.17 -10.92 -9.51
N SER A 511 -10.23 -11.50 -10.08
CA SER A 511 -10.32 -12.92 -10.45
C SER A 511 -9.42 -13.30 -11.63
N ARG A 512 -9.05 -12.35 -12.51
CA ARG A 512 -8.08 -12.59 -13.60
C ARG A 512 -6.65 -12.75 -13.11
N TRP A 513 -6.34 -12.39 -11.87
CA TRP A 513 -4.98 -12.37 -11.32
C TRP A 513 -4.71 -13.41 -10.24
N ILE A 514 -5.70 -14.22 -9.86
CA ILE A 514 -5.55 -15.26 -8.85
C ILE A 514 -6.14 -16.57 -9.42
N GLN A 515 -5.36 -17.66 -9.43
CA GLN A 515 -5.84 -19.02 -9.72
C GLN A 515 -6.71 -19.57 -8.57
N ILE A 516 -7.76 -18.84 -8.23
CA ILE A 516 -8.65 -19.08 -7.08
C ILE A 516 -9.33 -20.45 -7.18
N GLU A 517 -9.81 -20.76 -8.38
CA GLU A 517 -10.64 -21.92 -8.62
C GLU A 517 -9.87 -23.24 -8.47
N SER A 518 -8.58 -23.26 -8.83
CA SER A 518 -7.76 -24.47 -8.67
C SER A 518 -7.42 -24.75 -7.22
N LEU A 519 -7.12 -23.72 -6.41
CA LEU A 519 -6.86 -23.88 -4.97
C LEU A 519 -8.11 -24.29 -4.21
N TYR A 520 -9.26 -23.66 -4.51
CA TYR A 520 -10.55 -24.06 -3.95
C TYR A 520 -10.87 -25.52 -4.26
N ARG A 521 -10.83 -25.91 -5.54
CA ARG A 521 -11.11 -27.30 -5.97
C ARG A 521 -10.12 -28.29 -5.37
N PHE A 522 -8.89 -27.86 -5.09
CA PHE A 522 -7.89 -28.69 -4.41
C PHE A 522 -8.25 -28.91 -2.95
N ASN A 523 -8.52 -27.84 -2.19
CA ASN A 523 -8.86 -27.94 -0.76
C ASN A 523 -10.19 -28.65 -0.53
N ALA A 524 -11.19 -28.44 -1.41
CA ALA A 524 -12.49 -29.10 -1.34
C ALA A 524 -12.41 -30.65 -1.36
N LYS A 525 -11.31 -31.23 -1.89
CA LYS A 525 -11.09 -32.69 -1.90
C LYS A 525 -11.00 -33.30 -0.51
N PHE A 526 -10.60 -32.52 0.50
CA PHE A 526 -10.39 -32.96 1.87
C PHE A 526 -11.61 -32.72 2.77
N GLN A 527 -12.76 -32.34 2.19
CA GLN A 527 -13.99 -32.04 2.91
C GLN A 527 -13.82 -31.04 4.08
N PRO A 528 -13.18 -29.88 3.85
CA PRO A 528 -12.99 -28.90 4.91
C PRO A 528 -14.33 -28.27 5.31
N ARG A 529 -14.41 -27.86 6.58
CA ARG A 529 -15.31 -26.79 7.02
C ARG A 529 -14.76 -25.46 6.52
N TRP A 530 -15.63 -24.70 5.89
CA TRP A 530 -15.27 -23.38 5.35
C TRP A 530 -15.54 -22.30 6.39
N VAL A 531 -14.52 -21.52 6.73
CA VAL A 531 -14.59 -20.45 7.71
C VAL A 531 -14.44 -19.10 7.00
N PRO A 532 -15.44 -18.19 7.06
CA PRO A 532 -15.42 -16.95 6.31
C PRO A 532 -14.33 -16.00 6.81
N ARG A 533 -13.67 -15.31 5.89
CA ARG A 533 -12.68 -14.27 6.18
C ARG A 533 -13.01 -12.95 5.50
N TYR A 534 -12.68 -11.87 6.18
CA TYR A 534 -13.13 -10.53 5.82
C TYR A 534 -11.96 -9.57 5.56
N LEU A 535 -12.21 -8.63 4.65
CA LEU A 535 -11.42 -7.43 4.44
C LEU A 535 -12.14 -6.26 5.10
N VAL A 536 -11.41 -5.55 5.94
CA VAL A 536 -11.86 -4.35 6.65
C VAL A 536 -11.18 -3.14 6.03
N TYR A 537 -11.95 -2.09 5.74
CA TYR A 537 -11.46 -0.88 5.09
C TYR A 537 -12.34 0.33 5.46
N PRO A 538 -11.87 1.58 5.33
CA PRO A 538 -12.60 2.73 5.89
C PRO A 538 -13.74 3.24 4.99
N SER A 539 -13.64 3.06 3.67
CA SER A 539 -14.70 3.40 2.72
C SER A 539 -14.43 2.82 1.33
N VAL A 540 -15.47 2.64 0.52
CA VAL A 540 -15.38 2.12 -0.87
C VAL A 540 -14.35 2.88 -1.73
N ARG A 541 -14.14 4.18 -1.47
CA ARG A 541 -13.17 5.01 -2.24
C ARG A 541 -11.71 4.61 -2.00
N GLU A 542 -11.39 4.04 -0.85
CA GLU A 542 -10.04 3.58 -0.52
C GLU A 542 -9.80 2.13 -0.94
N LEU A 543 -10.86 1.39 -1.31
CA LEU A 543 -10.79 -0.02 -1.70
C LEU A 543 -9.77 -0.32 -2.81
N PRO A 544 -9.63 0.49 -3.89
CA PRO A 544 -8.60 0.23 -4.90
C PRO A 544 -7.17 0.29 -4.32
N ARG A 545 -6.93 1.21 -3.39
CA ARG A 545 -5.62 1.38 -2.75
C ARG A 545 -5.35 0.25 -1.76
N VAL A 546 -6.34 -0.14 -0.98
CA VAL A 546 -6.28 -1.31 -0.08
C VAL A 546 -6.03 -2.59 -0.90
N GLY A 547 -6.68 -2.74 -2.05
CA GLY A 547 -6.46 -3.85 -2.98
C GLY A 547 -5.02 -3.90 -3.51
N ILE A 548 -4.45 -2.77 -3.96
CA ILE A 548 -3.04 -2.71 -4.39
C ILE A 548 -2.10 -3.09 -3.23
N ALA A 549 -2.34 -2.55 -2.03
CA ALA A 549 -1.53 -2.88 -0.86
C ALA A 549 -1.61 -4.37 -0.51
N THR A 550 -2.81 -4.94 -0.58
CA THR A 550 -3.08 -6.37 -0.36
C THR A 550 -2.34 -7.25 -1.37
N PHE A 551 -2.44 -6.95 -2.67
CA PHE A 551 -1.73 -7.71 -3.70
C PHE A 551 -0.21 -7.62 -3.56
N GLU A 552 0.31 -6.43 -3.23
CA GLU A 552 1.74 -6.22 -3.01
C GLU A 552 2.23 -6.93 -1.73
N ALA A 553 1.40 -6.98 -0.69
CA ALA A 553 1.68 -7.72 0.54
C ALA A 553 1.74 -9.24 0.29
N GLU A 554 0.75 -9.79 -0.40
CA GLU A 554 0.65 -11.22 -0.70
C GLU A 554 1.62 -11.70 -1.79
N GLY A 555 2.40 -10.79 -2.42
CA GLY A 555 3.33 -11.13 -3.49
C GLY A 555 2.64 -11.57 -4.79
N LEU A 556 1.38 -11.19 -4.98
CA LEU A 556 0.54 -11.48 -6.15
C LEU A 556 0.65 -10.41 -7.25
N GLY A 557 1.35 -9.31 -6.99
CA GLY A 557 1.51 -8.20 -7.93
C GLY A 557 1.84 -6.90 -7.20
N GLY A 558 1.43 -5.77 -7.76
CA GLY A 558 1.63 -4.44 -7.17
C GLY A 558 2.69 -3.61 -7.88
N ARG A 559 3.35 -2.71 -7.16
CA ARG A 559 4.36 -1.82 -7.76
C ARG A 559 5.57 -2.62 -8.25
N SER A 560 6.06 -2.29 -9.44
CA SER A 560 7.20 -3.01 -10.05
C SER A 560 8.45 -2.96 -9.14
N PRO A 561 9.33 -3.99 -9.17
CA PRO A 561 10.57 -3.98 -8.38
C PRO A 561 11.45 -2.75 -8.67
N TRP A 562 11.47 -2.26 -9.91
CA TRP A 562 12.16 -1.03 -10.28
C TRP A 562 11.53 0.20 -9.59
N LEU A 563 10.21 0.33 -9.63
CA LEU A 563 9.50 1.42 -8.96
C LEU A 563 9.70 1.37 -7.44
N ARG A 564 9.67 0.18 -6.82
CA ARG A 564 9.96 0.02 -5.39
C ARG A 564 11.38 0.42 -5.03
N ARG A 565 12.38 0.03 -5.83
CA ARG A 565 13.77 0.46 -5.64
C ARG A 565 13.93 1.97 -5.76
N LEU A 566 13.26 2.60 -6.74
CA LEU A 566 13.25 4.05 -6.92
C LEU A 566 12.56 4.80 -5.76
N LEU A 567 11.52 4.20 -5.18
CA LEU A 567 10.78 4.79 -4.07
C LEU A 567 11.46 4.56 -2.71
N GLN A 568 12.20 3.47 -2.53
CA GLN A 568 12.91 3.10 -1.31
C GLN A 568 14.30 3.74 -1.22
N ARG A 569 15.08 3.76 -2.32
CA ARG A 569 16.34 4.52 -2.44
C ARG A 569 16.08 6.01 -2.66
#